data_AF-A0AAT9RSD1-F1
#
_entry.id   AF-A0AAT9RSD1-F1
#
_cell.length_a   1.000
_cell.length_b   1.000
_cell.length_c   1.000
_cell.angle_alpha   90.00
_cell.angle_beta   90.00
_cell.angle_gamma   90.00
#
_symmetry.space_group_name_H-M   'P 1'
#
loop_
_entity.id
_entity.type
_entity.pdbx_description
1 polymer ?
#
loop_
_entity_poly.entity_id
_entity_poly.type
_entity_poly.pdbx_seq_one_letter_code
_entity_poly.pdbx_strand_id
1 'polypeptide(L)'
;MIRTYRGFLDRRRAARPQEEYREPTPQEWRDFQQHFELRKVSLGTCGRPYGTPCKHEHACIRCPVLQMDPRQKPRLIEIIQNLRERIREARANGWLGEVEGLQVSFDAAMAKLNSLKNTSTDGRPQLVDLGMPVITDPAPPPGTGDPGRHPAPADR
;
A
#
# COMPACT_ATOMS: atom_id res chain seq x y z
N MET A 1 -22.76 -4.26 20.04
CA MET A 1 -21.85 -3.96 18.91
C MET A 1 -21.04 -5.16 18.39
N ILE A 2 -20.37 -5.95 19.25
CA ILE A 2 -19.51 -7.06 18.75
C ILE A 2 -20.30 -8.15 18.01
N ARG A 3 -21.54 -8.47 18.44
CA ARG A 3 -22.37 -9.53 17.84
C ARG A 3 -22.85 -9.19 16.42
N THR A 4 -23.28 -7.94 16.20
CA THR A 4 -23.75 -7.46 14.90
C THR A 4 -22.61 -7.40 13.88
N TYR A 5 -21.44 -6.92 14.30
CA TYR A 5 -20.24 -6.90 13.46
C TYR A 5 -19.77 -8.32 13.07
N ARG A 6 -19.73 -9.25 14.02
CA ARG A 6 -19.39 -10.67 13.73
C ARG A 6 -20.38 -11.29 12.75
N GLY A 7 -21.69 -11.10 12.96
CA GLY A 7 -22.72 -11.60 12.04
C GLY A 7 -22.62 -11.02 10.62
N PHE A 8 -22.22 -9.75 10.49
CA PHE A 8 -21.94 -9.14 9.19
C PHE A 8 -20.73 -9.79 8.49
N LEU A 9 -19.63 -10.02 9.23
CA LEU A 9 -18.44 -10.67 8.69
C LEU A 9 -18.73 -12.12 8.27
N ASP A 10 -19.47 -12.87 9.07
CA ASP A 10 -19.79 -14.28 8.81
C ASP A 10 -20.64 -14.43 7.54
N ARG A 11 -21.63 -13.56 7.32
CA ARG A 11 -22.43 -13.53 6.08
C ARG A 11 -21.56 -13.25 4.85
N ARG A 12 -20.59 -12.34 4.96
CA ARG A 12 -19.67 -12.04 3.85
C ARG A 12 -18.71 -13.20 3.56
N ARG A 13 -18.22 -13.88 4.58
CA ARG A 13 -17.37 -15.07 4.43
C ARG A 13 -18.14 -16.22 3.77
N ALA A 14 -19.39 -16.43 4.15
CA ALA A 14 -20.24 -17.47 3.57
C ALA A 14 -20.57 -17.25 2.08
N ALA A 15 -20.61 -15.99 1.63
CA ALA A 15 -20.89 -15.64 0.24
C ALA A 15 -19.66 -15.72 -0.71
N ARG A 16 -18.47 -15.96 -0.15
CA ARG A 16 -17.21 -16.04 -0.91
C ARG A 16 -16.93 -17.50 -1.31
N PRO A 17 -16.34 -17.74 -2.49
CA PRO A 17 -15.87 -19.07 -2.87
C PRO A 17 -14.93 -19.66 -1.80
N GLN A 18 -15.10 -20.94 -1.50
CA GLN A 18 -14.31 -21.63 -0.46
C GLN A 18 -12.82 -21.65 -0.82
N GLU A 19 -12.49 -21.62 -2.11
CA GLU A 19 -11.11 -21.54 -2.61
C GLU A 19 -10.36 -20.29 -2.11
N GLU A 20 -11.06 -19.17 -1.83
CA GLU A 20 -10.43 -17.95 -1.27
C GLU A 20 -9.99 -18.12 0.20
N TYR A 21 -10.51 -19.11 0.92
CA TYR A 21 -10.19 -19.40 2.33
C TYR A 21 -9.38 -20.69 2.51
N ARG A 22 -8.80 -21.23 1.43
CA ARG A 22 -7.90 -22.37 1.53
C ARG A 22 -6.74 -22.05 2.47
N GLU A 23 -6.46 -22.95 3.40
CA GLU A 23 -5.26 -22.90 4.23
C GLU A 23 -4.00 -23.01 3.35
N PRO A 24 -3.05 -22.05 3.43
CA PRO A 24 -1.79 -22.12 2.72
C PRO A 24 -1.01 -23.40 3.08
N THR A 25 -0.36 -24.00 2.09
CA THR A 25 0.50 -25.17 2.33
C THR A 25 1.77 -24.77 3.09
N PRO A 26 2.42 -25.72 3.78
CA PRO A 26 3.73 -25.47 4.39
C PRO A 26 4.80 -25.01 3.40
N GLN A 27 4.71 -25.43 2.13
CA GLN A 27 5.62 -24.99 1.07
C GLN A 27 5.36 -23.53 0.71
N GLU A 28 4.10 -23.16 0.45
CA GLU A 28 3.71 -21.75 0.21
C GLU A 28 4.09 -20.86 1.39
N TRP A 29 4.00 -21.38 2.62
CA TRP A 29 4.42 -20.66 3.82
C TRP A 29 5.93 -20.43 3.88
N ARG A 30 6.73 -21.46 3.60
CA ARG A 30 8.20 -21.33 3.51
C ARG A 30 8.62 -20.37 2.41
N ASP A 31 8.00 -20.48 1.23
CA ASP A 31 8.28 -19.62 0.09
C ASP A 31 7.93 -18.16 0.41
N PHE A 32 6.78 -17.92 1.05
CA PHE A 32 6.37 -16.61 1.53
C PHE A 32 7.37 -16.02 2.53
N GLN A 33 7.80 -16.80 3.54
CA GLN A 33 8.76 -16.36 4.55
C GLN A 33 10.13 -16.01 3.97
N GLN A 34 10.68 -16.87 3.10
CA GLN A 34 11.95 -16.59 2.40
C GLN A 34 11.84 -15.35 1.51
N HIS A 35 10.65 -15.04 0.99
CA HIS A 35 10.43 -13.91 0.11
C HIS A 35 10.60 -12.53 0.76
N PHE A 36 10.44 -12.42 2.08
CA PHE A 36 10.65 -11.14 2.78
C PHE A 36 12.13 -10.80 2.91
N GLU A 37 12.98 -11.80 3.14
CA GLU A 37 14.42 -11.61 3.30
C GLU A 37 15.12 -11.38 1.94
N LEU A 38 14.57 -11.92 0.85
CA LEU A 38 15.17 -11.89 -0.49
C LEU A 38 14.99 -10.57 -1.27
N ARG A 39 14.27 -9.58 -0.74
CA ARG A 39 13.90 -8.38 -1.52
C ARG A 39 14.73 -7.15 -1.24
N LYS A 40 15.89 -7.35 -0.63
CA LYS A 40 16.93 -6.34 -0.57
C LYS A 40 17.51 -6.15 -1.97
N VAL A 41 17.41 -4.93 -2.47
CA VAL A 41 17.98 -4.49 -3.73
C VAL A 41 19.06 -3.45 -3.48
N SER A 42 19.75 -3.02 -4.53
CA SER A 42 20.95 -2.18 -4.41
C SER A 42 20.76 -0.90 -3.60
N LEU A 43 19.59 -0.27 -3.65
CA LEU A 43 19.30 1.01 -3.00
C LEU A 43 18.30 0.93 -1.83
N GLY A 44 17.83 -0.28 -1.48
CA GLY A 44 16.82 -0.44 -0.43
C GLY A 44 16.02 -1.73 -0.58
N THR A 45 14.71 -1.66 -0.41
CA THR A 45 13.83 -2.84 -0.40
C THR A 45 12.73 -2.73 -1.46
N CYS A 46 12.44 -3.83 -2.16
CA CYS A 46 11.34 -3.91 -3.11
C CYS A 46 10.01 -4.19 -2.40
N GLY A 47 9.08 -3.22 -2.40
CA GLY A 47 7.78 -3.32 -1.74
C GLY A 47 6.66 -4.03 -2.54
N ARG A 48 6.99 -4.80 -3.58
CA ARG A 48 5.97 -5.55 -4.35
C ARG A 48 5.26 -6.60 -3.46
N PRO A 49 4.06 -7.08 -3.80
CA PRO A 49 3.49 -8.26 -3.15
C PRO A 49 4.19 -9.57 -3.56
N TYR A 50 4.10 -10.61 -2.72
CA TYR A 50 4.52 -11.98 -3.03
C TYR A 50 3.87 -12.47 -4.35
N GLY A 51 4.60 -13.24 -5.15
CA GLY A 51 4.09 -13.80 -6.41
C GLY A 51 3.90 -12.81 -7.57
N THR A 52 4.29 -11.54 -7.41
CA THR A 52 4.18 -10.55 -8.51
C THR A 52 5.51 -10.37 -9.25
N PRO A 53 5.59 -10.62 -10.58
CA PRO A 53 6.84 -10.49 -11.31
C PRO A 53 7.27 -9.02 -11.38
N CYS A 54 8.50 -8.74 -10.98
CA CYS A 54 9.12 -7.44 -11.23
C CYS A 54 9.66 -7.44 -12.67
N LYS A 55 9.09 -6.63 -13.57
CA LYS A 55 9.67 -6.42 -14.92
C LYS A 55 11.07 -5.78 -14.89
N HIS A 56 11.51 -5.33 -13.73
CA HIS A 56 12.68 -4.47 -13.54
C HIS A 56 13.63 -5.08 -12.52
N GLU A 57 13.99 -6.34 -12.72
CA GLU A 57 15.00 -7.07 -11.91
C GLU A 57 16.29 -6.25 -11.72
N HIS A 58 16.59 -5.32 -12.63
CA HIS A 58 17.74 -4.41 -12.54
C HIS A 58 17.43 -2.89 -12.63
N ALA A 59 16.18 -2.46 -12.78
CA ALA A 59 15.82 -1.03 -12.90
C ALA A 59 15.13 -0.48 -11.63
N CYS A 60 15.71 -0.78 -10.46
CA CYS A 60 15.12 -0.45 -9.16
C CYS A 60 14.84 1.04 -8.98
N ILE A 61 15.70 1.93 -9.52
CA ILE A 61 15.55 3.38 -9.33
C ILE A 61 14.29 3.96 -9.97
N ARG A 62 13.84 3.39 -11.09
CA ARG A 62 12.59 3.77 -11.77
C ARG A 62 11.35 3.15 -11.12
N CYS A 63 11.54 2.19 -10.22
CA CYS A 63 10.45 1.44 -9.64
C CYS A 63 9.68 2.30 -8.61
N PRO A 64 8.36 2.52 -8.79
CA PRO A 64 7.59 3.33 -7.84
C PRO A 64 7.54 2.67 -6.46
N VAL A 65 7.56 1.34 -6.40
CA VAL A 65 7.50 0.54 -5.16
C VAL A 65 8.87 0.24 -4.54
N LEU A 66 9.96 0.84 -5.04
CA LEU A 66 11.23 0.85 -4.32
C LEU A 66 11.09 1.71 -3.06
N GLN A 67 11.23 1.08 -1.90
CA GLN A 67 11.41 1.73 -0.61
C GLN A 67 12.90 2.01 -0.44
N MET A 68 13.28 3.29 -0.49
CA MET A 68 14.68 3.70 -0.36
C MET A 68 15.18 3.46 1.06
N ASP A 69 16.36 2.86 1.19
CA ASP A 69 17.10 2.86 2.46
C ASP A 69 17.71 4.26 2.66
N PRO A 70 17.38 4.99 3.75
CA PRO A 70 17.97 6.30 4.03
C PRO A 70 19.50 6.30 4.08
N ARG A 71 20.12 5.17 4.44
CA ARG A 71 21.58 5.00 4.47
C ARG A 71 22.20 5.02 3.07
N GLN A 72 21.42 4.74 2.02
CA GLN A 72 21.85 4.78 0.61
C GLN A 72 21.73 6.17 -0.03
N LYS A 73 21.33 7.21 0.73
CA LYS A 73 21.24 8.59 0.24
C LYS A 73 22.52 9.09 -0.45
N PRO A 74 23.75 8.87 0.07
CA PRO A 74 24.97 9.31 -0.60
C PRO A 74 25.12 8.69 -1.99
N ARG A 75 24.90 7.37 -2.10
CA ARG A 75 24.93 6.65 -3.37
C ARG A 75 23.87 7.12 -4.36
N LEU A 76 22.67 7.47 -3.88
CA LEU A 76 21.63 8.05 -4.75
C LEU A 76 22.09 9.39 -5.35
N ILE A 77 22.80 10.22 -4.59
CA ILE A 77 23.35 11.50 -5.07
C ILE A 77 24.40 11.26 -6.17
N GLU A 78 25.28 10.28 -5.98
CA GLU A 78 26.28 9.89 -7.01
C GLU A 78 25.58 9.45 -8.30
N ILE A 79 24.52 8.64 -8.20
CA ILE A 79 23.73 8.21 -9.36
C ILE A 79 23.11 9.42 -10.08
N ILE A 80 22.56 10.38 -9.34
CA ILE A 80 21.97 11.61 -9.91
C ILE A 80 23.03 12.42 -10.67
N GLN A 81 24.23 12.57 -10.09
CA GLN A 81 25.34 13.28 -10.74
C GLN A 81 25.78 12.59 -12.02
N ASN A 82 25.95 11.26 -11.97
CA ASN A 82 26.32 10.46 -13.14
C ASN A 82 25.26 10.55 -14.25
N LEU A 83 23.97 10.44 -13.90
CA LEU A 83 22.88 10.58 -14.87
C LEU A 83 22.89 11.96 -15.54
N ARG A 84 23.15 13.03 -14.78
CA ARG A 84 23.27 14.39 -15.33
C ARG A 84 24.43 14.50 -16.32
N GLU A 85 25.57 13.88 -16.02
CA GLU A 85 26.72 13.83 -16.92
C GLU A 85 26.42 13.07 -18.20
N ARG A 86 25.84 11.88 -18.09
CA ARG A 86 25.45 11.07 -19.25
C ARG A 86 24.40 11.76 -20.13
N ILE A 87 23.45 12.49 -19.54
CA ILE A 87 22.50 13.31 -20.30
C ILE A 87 23.22 14.40 -21.09
N ARG A 88 24.19 15.11 -20.48
CA ARG A 88 24.97 16.14 -21.19
C ARG A 88 25.75 15.54 -22.36
N GLU A 89 26.41 14.41 -22.14
CA GLU A 89 27.15 13.69 -23.17
C GLU A 89 26.24 13.23 -24.31
N ALA A 90 25.12 12.58 -24.00
CA ALA A 90 24.17 12.10 -25.00
C ALA A 90 23.59 13.26 -25.84
N ARG A 91 23.33 14.42 -25.22
CA ARG A 91 22.91 15.64 -25.95
C ARG A 91 24.01 16.16 -26.86
N ALA A 92 25.26 16.23 -26.38
CA ALA A 92 26.39 16.69 -27.19
C ALA A 92 26.64 15.81 -28.42
N ASN A 93 26.40 14.50 -28.30
CA ASN A 93 26.54 13.53 -29.38
C ASN A 93 25.27 13.31 -30.23
N GLY A 94 24.17 13.99 -29.93
CA GLY A 94 22.91 13.85 -30.67
C GLY A 94 22.18 12.52 -30.47
N TRP A 95 22.45 11.77 -29.39
CA TRP A 95 21.82 10.48 -29.08
C TRP A 95 20.45 10.65 -28.43
N LEU A 96 19.47 11.12 -29.21
CA LEU A 96 18.16 11.50 -28.69
C LEU A 96 17.41 10.36 -27.97
N GLY A 97 17.50 9.13 -28.47
CA GLY A 97 16.89 7.96 -27.83
C GLY A 97 17.49 7.62 -26.45
N GLU A 98 18.79 7.84 -26.26
CA GLU A 98 19.45 7.65 -24.97
C GLU A 98 19.10 8.77 -24.00
N VAL A 99 18.98 10.01 -24.49
CA VAL A 99 18.61 11.17 -23.66
C VAL A 99 17.27 10.95 -22.97
N GLU A 100 16.26 10.46 -23.68
CA GLU A 100 14.93 10.19 -23.10
C GLU A 100 15.01 9.16 -21.97
N GLY A 101 15.65 8.01 -22.22
CA GLY A 101 15.83 6.97 -21.21
C GLY A 101 16.60 7.45 -19.98
N LEU A 102 17.66 8.24 -20.18
CA LEU A 102 18.45 8.81 -19.10
C LEU A 102 17.65 9.84 -18.28
N GLN A 103 16.83 10.66 -18.94
CA GLN A 103 15.97 11.64 -18.28
C GLN A 103 14.94 10.97 -17.38
N VAL A 104 14.28 9.90 -17.85
CA VAL A 104 13.34 9.12 -17.03
C VAL A 104 14.02 8.55 -15.77
N SER A 105 15.25 8.04 -15.90
CA SER A 105 16.02 7.59 -14.74
C SER A 105 16.37 8.73 -13.78
N PHE A 106 16.76 9.89 -14.32
CA PHE A 106 17.13 11.07 -13.54
C PHE A 106 15.94 11.61 -12.74
N ASP A 107 14.77 11.75 -13.38
CA ASP A 107 13.55 12.24 -12.74
C ASP A 107 13.10 11.29 -11.63
N ALA A 108 13.17 9.97 -11.87
CA ALA A 108 12.88 8.97 -10.85
C ALA A 108 13.86 9.08 -9.66
N ALA A 109 15.16 9.22 -9.92
CA ALA A 109 16.18 9.39 -8.88
C ALA A 109 15.95 10.65 -8.02
N MET A 110 15.62 11.77 -8.66
CA MET A 110 15.27 13.03 -8.00
C MET A 110 14.01 12.91 -7.14
N ALA A 111 12.97 12.24 -7.65
CA ALA A 111 11.75 11.98 -6.89
C ALA A 111 12.07 11.19 -5.60
N LYS A 112 12.89 10.13 -5.69
CA LYS A 112 13.33 9.35 -4.53
C LYS A 112 14.12 10.19 -3.52
N LEU A 113 15.00 11.07 -3.99
CA LEU A 113 15.76 11.96 -3.11
C LEU A 113 14.84 12.95 -2.37
N ASN A 114 13.82 13.48 -3.05
CA ASN A 114 12.83 14.36 -2.44
C ASN A 114 11.97 13.63 -1.41
N SER A 115 11.54 12.40 -1.70
CA SER A 115 10.84 11.56 -0.72
C SER A 115 11.68 11.33 0.54
N LEU A 116 12.98 11.04 0.41
CA LEU A 116 13.87 10.89 1.55
C LEU A 116 13.97 12.17 2.41
N LYS A 117 13.99 13.36 1.79
CA LYS A 117 14.01 14.63 2.53
C LYS A 117 12.74 14.83 3.35
N ASN A 118 11.58 14.51 2.78
CA ASN A 118 10.29 14.68 3.44
C ASN A 118 10.10 13.72 4.63
N THR A 119 10.78 12.57 4.62
CA THR A 119 10.76 11.61 5.74
C THR A 119 11.69 12.01 6.90
N SER A 120 12.66 12.91 6.67
CA SER A 120 13.79 13.16 7.59
C SER A 120 13.60 14.30 8.60
N THR A 121 12.42 14.91 8.75
CA THR A 121 12.27 16.07 9.65
C THR A 121 11.89 15.75 11.09
N ASP A 122 11.36 14.57 11.45
CA ASP A 122 11.06 14.29 12.86
C ASP A 122 10.90 12.82 13.27
N GLY A 123 11.10 11.85 12.36
CA GLY A 123 10.85 10.42 12.62
C GLY A 123 9.39 10.06 12.96
N ARG A 124 8.52 11.06 13.14
CA ARG A 124 7.08 10.93 13.29
C ARG A 124 6.47 10.86 11.89
N PRO A 125 5.74 9.79 11.53
CA PRO A 125 4.92 9.83 10.33
C PRO A 125 4.02 11.06 10.43
N GLN A 126 3.97 11.86 9.36
CA GLN A 126 3.03 12.97 9.29
C GLN A 126 1.64 12.36 9.55
N LEU A 127 1.03 12.72 10.67
CA LEU A 127 -0.25 12.16 11.07
C LEU A 127 -1.29 12.69 10.08
N VAL A 128 -1.61 11.87 9.08
CA VAL A 128 -2.71 12.16 8.16
C VAL A 128 -3.99 11.76 8.89
N ASP A 129 -4.79 12.76 9.28
CA ASP A 129 -6.11 12.52 9.81
C ASP A 129 -7.02 12.03 8.68
N LEU A 130 -7.31 10.73 8.69
CA LEU A 130 -8.18 10.07 7.71
C LEU A 130 -9.67 10.21 8.08
N GLY A 131 -9.99 10.82 9.23
CA GLY A 131 -11.33 10.87 9.79
C GLY A 131 -11.82 9.50 10.29
N MET A 132 -12.64 9.49 11.33
CA MET A 132 -13.38 8.29 11.72
C MET A 132 -14.57 8.12 10.77
N PRO A 133 -14.78 6.95 10.13
CA PRO A 133 -15.98 6.73 9.35
C PRO A 133 -17.20 6.81 10.25
N VAL A 134 -18.12 7.73 9.95
CA VAL A 134 -19.41 7.84 10.64
C VAL A 134 -20.27 6.66 10.23
N ILE A 135 -20.37 5.66 11.11
CA ILE A 135 -21.31 4.55 10.94
C ILE A 135 -22.68 5.09 11.35
N THR A 136 -23.51 5.45 10.37
CA THR A 136 -24.92 5.73 10.64
C THR A 136 -25.65 4.43 10.90
N ASP A 137 -26.28 4.30 12.07
CA ASP A 137 -27.19 3.19 12.34
C ASP A 137 -28.40 3.30 11.39
N PRO A 138 -28.82 2.20 10.73
CA PRO A 138 -30.05 2.22 9.96
C PRO A 138 -31.24 2.45 10.90
N ALA A 139 -32.12 3.36 10.51
CA ALA A 139 -33.32 3.72 11.27
C ALA A 139 -34.13 2.46 11.63
N PRO A 140 -34.68 2.37 12.86
CA PRO A 140 -35.50 1.24 13.25
C PRO A 140 -36.75 1.16 12.35
N PRO A 141 -37.20 -0.05 11.98
CA PRO A 141 -38.43 -0.20 11.20
C PRO A 141 -39.62 0.36 11.98
N PRO A 142 -40.64 0.91 11.31
CA PRO A 142 -41.82 1.45 11.96
C PRO A 142 -42.50 0.37 12.80
N GLY A 143 -42.73 0.68 14.08
CA GLY A 143 -43.33 -0.24 15.05
C GLY A 143 -44.71 -0.69 14.59
N THR A 144 -44.89 -2.00 14.47
CA THR A 144 -46.20 -2.63 14.39
C THR A 144 -46.92 -2.40 15.71
N GLY A 145 -47.97 -1.57 15.68
CA GLY A 145 -48.86 -1.37 16.83
C GLY A 145 -49.57 -2.69 17.18
N ASP A 146 -49.48 -3.08 18.44
CA ASP A 146 -50.17 -4.22 19.04
C ASP A 146 -51.59 -3.79 19.47
N PRO A 147 -52.68 -4.36 18.92
CA PRO A 147 -54.04 -4.04 19.33
C PRO A 147 -54.44 -4.97 20.48
N GLY A 148 -54.14 -4.58 21.72
CA GLY A 148 -54.42 -5.48 22.84
C GLY A 148 -54.29 -4.87 24.23
N ARG A 149 -55.08 -3.84 24.57
CA ARG A 149 -55.28 -3.48 25.98
C ARG A 149 -56.73 -3.07 26.25
N HIS A 150 -57.51 -4.02 26.77
CA HIS A 150 -58.78 -3.71 27.45
C HIS A 150 -58.49 -3.02 28.79
N PRO A 151 -59.23 -1.97 29.18
CA PRO A 151 -59.14 -1.40 30.51
C PRO A 151 -59.87 -2.27 31.54
N ALA A 152 -59.26 -2.43 32.73
CA ALA A 152 -59.86 -3.09 33.90
C ALA A 152 -60.96 -2.19 34.52
N PRO A 153 -62.00 -2.78 35.16
CA PRO A 153 -63.06 -2.00 35.78
C PRO A 153 -62.62 -1.38 37.11
N ALA A 154 -63.23 -0.22 37.43
CA ALA A 154 -63.05 0.48 38.70
C ALA A 154 -63.96 -0.12 39.77
N ASP A 155 -63.36 -0.58 40.88
CA ASP A 155 -64.09 -0.99 42.08
C ASP A 155 -64.55 0.23 42.89
N ARG A 156 -65.72 0.08 43.52
CA ARG A 156 -66.47 1.07 44.30
C ARG A 156 -66.46 0.69 45.78
#